data_AF-A0A6G4VH75-F1
#
_entry.id   AF-A0A6G4VH75-F1
#
_cell.length_a   1.000
_cell.length_b   1.000
_cell.length_c   1.000
_cell.angle_alpha   90.00
_cell.angle_beta   90.00
_cell.angle_gamma   90.00
#
_symmetry.space_group_name_H-M   'P 1'
#
loop_
_entity.id
_entity.type
_entity.pdbx_description
1 polymer ?
#
loop_
_entity_poly.entity_id
_entity_poly.type
_entity_poly.pdbx_seq_one_letter_code
_entity_poly.pdbx_strand_id
1 'polypeptide(L)'
;MDLSSVEKCTAGIHTRRITKALKNTPDPTPQQVRKTLHDLGYIDERLHGPQRSGESVKFTLDLRILGGGLCLSGSTTGTKTAIEPYGATASEEISCLDVQRRR
;
A
#
# COMPACT_ATOMS: atom_id res chain seq x y z
N MET A 1 -14.19 -7.06 -2.73
CA MET A 1 -14.07 -7.93 -3.91
C MET A 1 -12.94 -8.93 -3.67
N ASP A 2 -13.09 -10.18 -4.09
CA ASP A 2 -12.01 -11.16 -3.93
C ASP A 2 -10.91 -10.94 -4.97
N LEU A 3 -9.65 -11.11 -4.54
CA LEU A 3 -8.49 -11.05 -5.43
C LEU A 3 -8.36 -12.36 -6.21
N SER A 4 -8.12 -12.25 -7.51
CA SER A 4 -7.72 -13.37 -8.36
C SER A 4 -6.37 -13.95 -7.92
N SER A 5 -6.05 -15.16 -8.39
CA SER A 5 -4.74 -15.79 -8.12
C SER A 5 -3.57 -14.96 -8.65
N VAL A 6 -3.75 -14.30 -9.80
CA VAL A 6 -2.75 -13.39 -10.38
C VAL A 6 -2.54 -12.18 -9.48
N GLU A 7 -3.63 -11.54 -9.02
CA GLU A 7 -3.53 -10.39 -8.13
C GLU A 7 -2.91 -10.74 -6.78
N LYS A 8 -3.19 -11.93 -6.24
CA LYS A 8 -2.53 -12.43 -5.02
C LYS A 8 -1.02 -12.59 -5.22
N CYS A 9 -0.59 -13.10 -6.37
CA CYS A 9 0.83 -13.21 -6.71
C CYS A 9 1.48 -11.82 -6.82
N THR A 10 0.86 -10.92 -7.59
CA THR A 10 1.30 -9.52 -7.76
C THR A 10 1.39 -8.81 -6.41
N ALA A 11 0.37 -8.94 -5.55
CA ALA A 11 0.40 -8.42 -4.19
C ALA A 11 1.60 -8.92 -3.40
N GLY A 12 1.90 -10.21 -3.46
CA GLY A 12 3.07 -10.81 -2.81
C GLY A 12 4.40 -10.18 -3.27
N ILE A 13 4.54 -9.91 -4.55
CA ILE A 13 5.73 -9.25 -5.13
C ILE A 13 5.87 -7.83 -4.59
N HIS A 14 4.81 -7.02 -4.66
CA HIS A 14 4.83 -5.64 -4.19
C HIS A 14 5.06 -5.55 -2.67
N THR A 15 4.41 -6.42 -1.88
CA THR A 15 4.60 -6.49 -0.43
C THR A 15 6.07 -6.75 -0.08
N ARG A 16 6.72 -7.74 -0.71
CA ARG A 16 8.14 -8.02 -0.46
C ARG A 16 9.03 -6.83 -0.82
N ARG A 17 8.77 -6.18 -1.96
CA ARG A 17 9.54 -5.03 -2.44
C ARG A 17 9.44 -3.83 -1.49
N ILE A 18 8.23 -3.49 -1.06
CA ILE A 18 7.98 -2.38 -0.14
C ILE A 18 8.56 -2.66 1.25
N THR A 19 8.32 -3.85 1.80
CA THR A 19 8.85 -4.24 3.11
C THR A 19 10.37 -4.18 3.14
N LYS A 20 11.05 -4.64 2.09
CA LYS A 20 12.51 -4.57 1.99
C LYS A 20 13.02 -3.13 1.98
N ALA A 21 12.36 -2.23 1.24
CA ALA A 21 12.80 -0.83 1.13
C ALA A 21 12.58 -0.06 2.44
N LEU A 22 11.46 -0.27 3.12
CA LEU A 22 11.12 0.45 4.36
C LEU A 22 11.88 -0.04 5.60
N LYS A 23 12.45 -1.26 5.57
CA LYS A 23 13.13 -1.89 6.72
C LYS A 23 14.31 -1.07 7.28
N ASN A 24 14.91 -0.21 6.47
CA ASN A 24 16.14 0.51 6.84
C ASN A 24 15.90 1.94 7.34
N THR A 25 14.64 2.30 7.65
CA THR A 25 14.28 3.65 8.10
C THR A 25 13.52 3.61 9.42
N PRO A 26 14.18 3.40 10.58
CA PRO A 26 13.51 3.35 11.89
C PRO A 26 12.79 4.65 12.21
N ASP A 27 11.60 4.56 12.83
CA ASP A 27 10.70 5.70 13.11
C ASP A 27 10.55 6.66 11.92
N PRO A 28 10.09 6.15 10.77
CA PRO A 28 10.10 6.94 9.55
C PRO A 28 9.08 8.07 9.65
N THR A 29 9.45 9.25 9.14
CA THR A 29 8.47 10.32 8.92
C THR A 29 7.58 9.98 7.73
N PRO A 30 6.35 10.53 7.67
CA PRO A 30 5.49 10.40 6.49
C PRO A 30 6.18 10.76 5.17
N GLN A 31 7.02 11.80 5.19
CA GLN A 31 7.78 12.23 4.01
C GLN A 31 8.85 11.22 3.60
N GLN A 32 9.54 10.58 4.55
CA GLN A 32 10.51 9.53 4.26
C GLN A 32 9.84 8.29 3.66
N VAL A 33 8.67 7.90 4.18
CA VAL A 33 7.87 6.80 3.59
C VAL A 33 7.44 7.16 2.18
N ARG A 34 6.89 8.37 1.96
CA ARG A 34 6.52 8.85 0.62
C ARG A 34 7.69 8.80 -0.34
N LYS A 35 8.84 9.36 0.05
CA LYS A 35 10.05 9.35 -0.76
C LYS A 35 10.48 7.92 -1.12
N THR A 36 10.52 7.02 -0.15
CA THR A 36 10.91 5.63 -0.38
C THR A 36 9.97 4.93 -1.37
N LEU A 37 8.66 5.17 -1.28
CA LEU A 37 7.67 4.60 -2.21
C LEU A 37 7.80 5.21 -3.61
N HIS A 38 8.08 6.51 -3.73
CA HIS A 38 8.40 7.16 -5.01
C HIS A 38 9.66 6.60 -5.64
N ASP A 39 10.72 6.39 -4.87
CA ASP A 39 11.97 5.81 -5.34
C ASP A 39 11.78 4.34 -5.83
N LEU A 40 10.69 3.67 -5.43
CA LEU A 40 10.24 2.38 -5.99
C LEU A 40 9.37 2.50 -7.25
N GLY A 41 8.94 3.71 -7.61
CA GLY A 41 8.10 4.00 -8.77
C GLY A 41 6.59 4.08 -8.47
N TYR A 42 6.18 4.18 -7.19
CA TYR A 42 4.78 4.47 -6.86
C TYR A 42 4.55 5.98 -6.88
N ILE A 43 3.80 6.45 -7.88
CA ILE A 43 3.48 7.87 -8.09
C ILE A 43 2.40 8.39 -7.14
N ASP A 44 2.32 9.70 -6.96
CA ASP A 44 1.43 10.33 -5.97
C ASP A 44 -0.05 10.06 -6.24
N GLU A 45 -0.45 9.93 -7.51
CA GLU A 45 -1.82 9.62 -7.92
C GLU A 45 -2.30 8.26 -7.40
N ARG A 46 -1.36 7.35 -7.14
CA ARG A 46 -1.62 6.00 -6.63
C ARG A 46 -1.27 5.84 -5.16
N LEU A 47 -0.63 6.84 -4.55
CA LEU A 47 -0.14 6.78 -3.18
C LEU A 47 -0.93 7.72 -2.28
N HIS A 48 -1.83 7.14 -1.49
CA HIS A 48 -2.65 7.88 -0.55
C HIS A 48 -2.11 7.81 0.88
N GLY A 49 -2.26 8.90 1.63
CA GLY A 49 -1.71 9.06 2.96
C GLY A 49 -0.26 9.54 2.89
N PRO A 50 0.70 8.60 2.92
CA PRO A 50 1.62 8.48 4.06
C PRO A 50 1.31 9.46 5.18
N GLN A 51 0.77 8.95 6.29
CA GLN A 51 0.38 9.79 7.43
C GLN A 51 0.70 9.07 8.74
N ARG A 52 1.06 9.84 9.78
CA ARG A 52 1.29 9.26 11.11
C ARG A 52 -0.02 8.75 11.71
N SER A 53 0.07 7.60 12.35
CA SER A 53 -1.00 6.97 13.12
C SER A 53 -0.35 6.26 14.32
N GLY A 54 -0.32 6.95 15.46
CA GLY A 54 0.51 6.57 16.59
C GLY A 54 1.99 6.54 16.20
N GLU A 55 2.66 5.44 16.53
CA GLU A 55 4.09 5.19 16.25
C GLU A 55 4.36 4.69 14.82
N SER A 56 3.31 4.58 13.99
CA SER A 56 3.41 4.05 12.63
C SER A 56 3.07 5.09 11.58
N VAL A 57 3.59 4.92 10.37
CA VAL A 57 3.12 5.61 9.17
C VAL A 57 2.24 4.66 8.38
N LYS A 58 1.00 5.09 8.13
CA LYS A 58 0.03 4.36 7.30
C LYS A 58 -0.04 4.95 5.91
N PHE A 59 -0.22 4.07 4.92
CA PHE A 59 -0.39 4.44 3.53
C PHE A 59 -1.33 3.45 2.82
N THR A 60 -1.87 3.87 1.68
CA THR A 60 -2.63 3.03 0.78
C THR A 60 -2.06 3.18 -0.62
N LEU A 61 -1.87 2.06 -1.32
CA LEU A 61 -1.46 2.03 -2.72
C LEU A 61 -2.59 1.51 -3.59
N ASP A 62 -2.91 2.30 -4.62
CA ASP A 62 -3.80 1.91 -5.70
C ASP A 62 -3.00 1.25 -6.85
N LEU A 63 -3.09 -0.07 -6.91
CA LEU A 63 -2.45 -0.88 -7.95
C LEU A 63 -3.46 -1.37 -8.99
N ARG A 64 -4.62 -0.72 -9.12
CA ARG A 64 -5.55 -0.97 -10.20
C ARG A 64 -4.87 -0.56 -11.51
N ILE A 65 -4.50 -1.55 -12.31
CA ILE A 65 -3.84 -1.41 -13.61
C ILE A 65 -4.58 -2.33 -14.56
N LEU A 66 -4.90 -1.83 -15.77
CA LEU A 66 -5.54 -2.60 -16.84
C LEU A 66 -6.81 -3.36 -16.39
N GLY A 67 -7.66 -2.72 -15.58
CA GLY A 67 -8.92 -3.31 -15.09
C GLY A 67 -8.79 -4.24 -13.88
N GLY A 68 -7.60 -4.38 -13.29
CA GLY A 68 -7.42 -5.08 -12.00
C GLY A 68 -8.02 -4.31 -10.82
N GLY A 69 -8.31 -5.02 -9.73
CA GLY A 69 -8.92 -4.48 -8.51
C GLY A 69 -7.97 -4.33 -7.32
N LEU A 70 -6.67 -4.56 -7.50
CA LEU A 70 -5.72 -4.67 -6.40
C LEU A 70 -5.41 -3.32 -5.72
N CYS A 71 -5.66 -3.25 -4.42
CA CYS A 71 -5.17 -2.21 -3.54
C CYS A 71 -4.27 -2.83 -2.45
N LEU A 72 -3.33 -2.07 -1.92
CA LEU A 72 -2.55 -2.44 -0.73
C LEU A 72 -2.75 -1.41 0.37
N SER A 73 -2.94 -1.86 1.60
CA SER A 73 -2.88 -1.01 2.78
C SER A 73 -1.67 -1.36 3.60
N GLY A 74 -0.82 -0.37 3.83
CA GLY A 74 0.44 -0.53 4.55
C GLY A 74 0.47 0.24 5.86
N SER A 75 1.20 -0.32 6.82
CA SER A 75 1.61 0.34 8.06
C SER A 75 3.06 -0.02 8.34
N THR A 76 3.90 0.98 8.64
CA THR A 76 5.31 0.75 8.96
C THR A 76 5.76 1.56 10.17
N THR A 77 6.58 0.94 11.00
CA THR A 77 7.38 1.60 12.06
C THR A 77 8.84 1.75 11.62
N GLY A 78 9.16 1.43 10.36
CA GLY A 78 10.52 1.30 9.86
C GLY A 78 11.17 -0.05 10.20
N THR A 79 10.97 -0.52 11.43
CA THR A 79 11.49 -1.82 11.89
C THR A 79 10.57 -2.98 11.52
N LYS A 80 9.26 -2.72 11.44
CA LYS A 80 8.23 -3.67 11.00
C LYS A 80 7.34 -2.99 9.98
N THR A 81 6.97 -3.75 8.95
CA THR A 81 6.04 -3.31 7.91
C THR A 81 4.99 -4.38 7.73
N ALA A 82 3.73 -4.01 7.94
CA ALA A 82 2.57 -4.85 7.67
C ALA A 82 1.87 -4.32 6.42
N ILE A 83 1.56 -5.21 5.46
CA ILE A 83 0.86 -4.87 4.23
C ILE A 83 -0.24 -5.89 4.01
N GLU A 84 -1.46 -5.39 3.84
CA GLU A 84 -2.64 -6.18 3.55
C GLU A 84 -3.14 -5.88 2.13
N PRO A 85 -3.16 -6.87 1.23
CA PRO A 85 -3.79 -6.70 -0.07
C PRO A 85 -5.30 -6.90 0.02
N TYR A 86 -6.05 -6.15 -0.78
CA TYR A 86 -7.51 -6.28 -0.88
C TYR A 86 -8.01 -5.85 -2.26
N GLY A 87 -9.15 -6.39 -2.65
CA GLY A 87 -9.82 -6.04 -3.91
C GLY A 87 -10.83 -4.91 -3.73
N ALA A 88 -10.63 -3.81 -4.44
CA ALA A 88 -11.63 -2.78 -4.71
C ALA A 88 -12.24 -2.99 -6.10
N THR A 89 -13.44 -2.46 -6.33
CA THR A 89 -14.01 -2.48 -7.68
C THR A 89 -13.13 -1.65 -8.62
N ALA A 90 -13.03 -2.10 -9.88
CA ALA A 90 -12.30 -1.36 -10.91
C ALA A 90 -13.02 -0.06 -11.33
N SER A 91 -14.28 0.14 -10.92
CA SER A 91 -14.99 1.41 -11.09
C SER A 91 -14.38 2.52 -10.24
N GLU A 92 -14.31 3.72 -10.78
CA GLU A 92 -13.78 4.91 -10.08
C GLU A 92 -14.62 5.33 -8.87
N GLU A 93 -15.84 4.79 -8.75
CA GLU A 93 -16.81 5.14 -7.71
C GLU A 93 -16.42 4.66 -6.30
N ILE A 94 -15.57 3.64 -6.18
CA ILE A 94 -15.12 3.14 -4.88
C ILE A 94 -13.59 3.27 -4.81
N SER A 95 -13.11 4.22 -4.00
CA SER A 95 -11.68 4.37 -3.74
C SER A 95 -11.15 3.18 -2.95
N CYS A 96 -9.87 2.85 -3.12
CA CYS A 96 -9.15 1.97 -2.19
C CYS A 96 -9.32 2.43 -0.73
N LEU A 97 -9.51 3.73 -0.48
CA LEU A 97 -9.71 4.30 0.85
C LEU A 97 -11.09 3.98 1.47
N ASP A 98 -12.11 3.77 0.63
CA ASP A 98 -13.51 3.63 1.07
C ASP A 98 -13.89 2.18 1.41
N VAL A 99 -13.01 1.23 1.09
CA VAL A 99 -13.25 -0.19 1.37
C VAL A 99 -13.14 -0.45 2.88
N GLN A 100 -14.30 -0.55 3.54
CA GLN A 100 -14.37 -1.02 4.92
C GLN A 100 -13.95 -2.48 5.03
N ARG A 101 -12.88 -2.72 5.78
CA ARG A 101 -12.31 -4.04 6.03
C ARG A 101 -12.66 -4.49 7.45
N ARG A 102 -13.29 -5.66 7.59
CA ARG A 102 -13.42 -6.31 8.90
C ARG A 102 -12.04 -6.84 9.30
N ARG A 103 -11.53 -6.38 10.43
CA ARG A 103 -10.32 -6.91 11.07
C ARG A 103 -10.64 -8.20 11.81
#